data_AF-A0A928UA39-F1
#
_entry.id   AF-A0A928UA39-F1
#
_cell.length_a   1.000
_cell.length_b   1.000
_cell.length_c   1.000
_cell.angle_alpha   90.00
_cell.angle_beta   90.00
_cell.angle_gamma   90.00
#
_symmetry.space_group_name_H-M   'P 1'
#
loop_
_entity.id
_entity.type
_entity.pdbx_description
1 polymer ?
#
loop_
_entity_poly.entity_id
_entity_poly.type
_entity_poly.pdbx_seq_one_letter_code
_entity_poly.pdbx_strand_id
1 'polypeptide(L)'
;MEPEYYWSADETEWATDIMFKSVEALEELFPSFVHHAMRVCDSSSVMKYLGRRNLAGAAPDEVISDYRRRYEGIRVKHSVNYNSVKMYNKSGSLCVLRQRSIIRGTLRSFESQ
;
A
#
# COMPACT_ATOMS: atom_id res chain seq x y z
N MET A 1 3.07 -41.47 10.14
CA MET A 1 2.82 -40.60 8.99
C MET A 1 2.59 -39.23 9.59
N GLU A 2 3.63 -38.40 9.61
CA GLU A 2 3.53 -37.03 10.12
C GLU A 2 2.60 -36.25 9.19
N PRO A 3 1.60 -35.52 9.69
CA PRO A 3 0.77 -34.68 8.84
C PRO A 3 1.62 -33.57 8.20
N GLU A 4 1.57 -33.48 6.88
CA GLU A 4 2.18 -32.39 6.12
C GLU A 4 1.38 -31.11 6.41
N TYR A 5 1.86 -30.32 7.37
CA TYR A 5 1.23 -29.05 7.74
C TYR A 5 1.46 -28.02 6.64
N TYR A 6 0.41 -27.73 5.87
CA TYR A 6 0.37 -26.61 4.93
C TYR A 6 -0.27 -25.40 5.62
N TRP A 7 0.47 -24.30 5.73
CA TRP A 7 -0.05 -23.03 6.23
C TRP A 7 -0.08 -22.01 5.09
N SER A 8 -1.17 -21.23 5.04
CA SER A 8 -1.34 -20.11 4.11
C SER A 8 -1.82 -18.89 4.88
N ALA A 9 -1.33 -17.70 4.49
CA ALA A 9 -1.83 -16.43 5.01
C ALA A 9 -2.79 -15.80 4.00
N ASP A 10 -4.05 -15.61 4.39
CA ASP A 10 -5.09 -15.02 3.52
C ASP A 10 -4.87 -13.51 3.31
N GLU A 11 -4.43 -12.81 4.36
CA GLU A 11 -4.07 -11.40 4.32
C GLU A 11 -2.68 -11.20 4.92
N THR A 12 -1.78 -10.59 4.14
CA THR A 12 -0.47 -10.19 4.61
C THR A 12 -0.38 -8.67 4.63
N GLU A 13 0.00 -8.12 5.77
CA GLU A 13 0.32 -6.72 5.93
C GLU A 13 1.81 -6.53 6.14
N TRP A 14 2.38 -5.55 5.47
CA TRP A 14 3.75 -5.12 5.71
C TRP A 14 3.83 -3.60 5.80
N ALA A 15 4.77 -3.10 6.61
CA ALA A 15 5.00 -1.69 6.76
C ALA A 15 6.49 -1.36 6.74
N THR A 16 6.82 -0.25 6.09
CA THR A 16 8.17 0.30 5.98
C THR A 16 8.17 1.69 6.59
N ASP A 17 9.08 1.89 7.53
CA ASP A 17 9.26 3.15 8.25
C ASP A 17 10.53 3.84 7.76
N ILE A 18 10.38 5.08 7.28
CA ILE A 18 11.49 5.95 6.89
C ILE A 18 11.62 7.02 7.97
N MET A 19 12.74 7.00 8.70
CA MET A 19 13.01 7.94 9.80
C MET A 19 13.72 9.19 9.29
N PHE A 20 13.25 10.36 9.74
CA PHE A 20 13.85 11.66 9.43
C PHE A 20 14.57 12.21 10.66
N LYS A 21 15.63 13.00 10.42
CA LYS A 21 16.44 13.60 11.48
C LYS A 21 15.71 14.71 12.24
N SER A 22 14.73 15.36 11.62
CA SER A 22 13.92 16.42 12.23
C SER A 22 12.50 16.45 11.68
N VAL A 23 11.59 17.13 12.39
CA VAL A 23 10.19 17.28 11.97
C VAL A 23 10.12 18.16 10.73
N GLU A 24 10.94 19.22 10.71
CA GLU A 24 10.98 20.23 9.65
C GLU A 24 11.40 19.59 8.32
N ALA A 25 12.40 18.71 8.33
CA ALA A 25 12.84 17.99 7.13
C ALA A 25 11.73 17.09 6.55
N LEU A 26 10.92 16.46 7.42
CA LEU A 26 9.77 15.69 6.96
C LEU A 26 8.69 16.62 6.40
N GLU A 27 8.30 17.66 7.11
CA GLU A 27 7.25 18.60 6.69
C GLU A 27 7.60 19.36 5.41
N GLU A 28 8.89 19.62 5.13
CA GLU A 28 9.34 20.23 3.87
C GLU A 28 9.18 19.28 2.68
N LEU A 29 9.55 18.01 2.84
CA LEU A 29 9.52 17.01 1.76
C LEU A 29 8.15 16.36 1.57
N PHE A 30 7.36 16.28 2.62
CA PHE A 30 6.11 15.54 2.63
C PHE A 30 5.08 16.05 1.60
N PRO A 31 4.89 17.36 1.37
CA PRO A 31 4.05 17.87 0.30
C PRO A 31 4.49 17.37 -1.09
N SER A 32 5.80 17.27 -1.34
CA SER A 32 6.33 16.71 -2.58
C SER A 32 5.99 15.23 -2.71
N PHE A 33 6.11 14.44 -1.63
CA PHE A 33 5.71 13.03 -1.64
C PHE A 33 4.23 12.86 -1.90
N VAL A 34 3.37 13.68 -1.29
CA VAL A 34 1.92 13.67 -1.55
C VAL A 34 1.62 13.99 -3.01
N HIS A 35 2.25 15.03 -3.56
CA HIS A 35 2.04 15.42 -4.96
C HIS A 35 2.50 14.30 -5.92
N HIS A 36 3.64 13.66 -5.66
CA HIS A 36 4.10 12.52 -6.44
C HIS A 36 3.15 11.32 -6.30
N ALA A 37 2.69 11.01 -5.09
CA ALA A 37 1.76 9.92 -4.87
C ALA A 37 0.42 10.15 -5.60
N MET A 38 -0.07 11.39 -5.67
CA MET A 38 -1.32 11.70 -6.38
C MET A 38 -1.16 11.81 -7.90
N ARG A 39 0.01 12.24 -8.39
CA ARG A 39 0.22 12.57 -9.81
C ARG A 39 0.98 11.50 -10.60
N VAL A 40 1.87 10.76 -9.93
CA VAL A 40 2.78 9.78 -10.57
C VAL A 40 2.31 8.35 -10.32
N CYS A 41 1.64 8.06 -9.19
CA CYS A 41 1.01 6.75 -8.97
C CYS A 41 -0.29 6.65 -9.78
N ASP A 42 -0.15 6.57 -11.11
CA ASP A 42 -1.25 6.25 -12.00
C ASP A 42 -1.82 4.84 -11.69
N SER A 43 -3.02 4.57 -12.20
CA SER A 43 -3.68 3.28 -12.00
C SER A 43 -2.80 2.11 -12.40
N SER A 44 -2.00 2.26 -13.47
CA SER A 44 -1.09 1.24 -13.95
C SER A 44 0.04 0.94 -12.95
N SER A 45 0.65 1.96 -12.35
CA SER A 45 1.72 1.78 -11.35
C SER A 45 1.18 1.17 -10.06
N VAL A 46 -0.01 1.57 -9.61
CA VAL A 46 -0.65 0.98 -8.42
C VAL A 46 -0.98 -0.49 -8.64
N MET A 47 -1.56 -0.85 -9.81
CA MET A 47 -1.86 -2.24 -10.15
C MET A 47 -0.59 -3.10 -10.25
N LYS A 48 0.47 -2.57 -10.88
CA LYS A 48 1.79 -3.24 -10.96
C LYS A 48 2.38 -3.49 -9.58
N TYR A 49 2.37 -2.49 -8.70
CA TYR A 49 2.91 -2.59 -7.35
C TYR A 49 2.15 -3.62 -6.51
N LEU A 50 0.81 -3.70 -6.64
CA LEU A 50 -0.02 -4.68 -5.95
C LEU A 50 0.01 -6.08 -6.60
N GLY A 51 0.95 -6.33 -7.52
CA GLY A 51 1.19 -7.64 -8.10
C GLY A 51 0.20 -8.08 -9.18
N ARG A 52 -0.71 -7.22 -9.64
CA ARG A 52 -1.62 -7.55 -10.74
C ARG A 52 -0.93 -7.27 -12.08
N ARG A 53 -0.49 -8.34 -12.75
CA ARG A 53 0.19 -8.31 -14.06
C ARG A 53 -0.76 -8.30 -15.27
N ASN A 54 -2.03 -8.67 -15.11
CA ASN A 54 -2.94 -8.85 -16.24
C ASN A 54 -3.72 -7.56 -16.54
N LEU A 55 -3.21 -6.78 -17.50
CA LEU A 55 -3.96 -5.72 -18.20
C LEU A 55 -4.73 -6.27 -19.43
N ALA A 56 -4.60 -7.57 -19.71
CA ALA A 56 -5.23 -8.22 -20.84
C ALA A 56 -6.40 -9.10 -20.37
N GLY A 57 -7.62 -8.75 -20.76
CA GLY A 57 -8.79 -9.64 -20.78
C GLY A 57 -9.98 -9.22 -19.91
N ALA A 58 -9.77 -8.54 -18.79
CA ALA A 58 -10.84 -8.03 -17.92
C ALA A 58 -10.67 -6.52 -17.72
N ALA A 59 -11.78 -5.80 -17.58
CA ALA A 59 -11.75 -4.36 -17.28
C ALA A 59 -10.84 -4.13 -16.06
N PRO A 60 -9.93 -3.14 -16.11
CA PRO A 60 -9.03 -2.86 -15.00
C PRO A 60 -9.86 -2.55 -13.76
N ASP A 61 -9.49 -3.19 -12.64
CA ASP A 61 -10.14 -2.93 -11.36
C ASP A 61 -10.08 -1.44 -11.03
N GLU A 62 -11.14 -0.90 -10.44
CA GLU A 62 -11.19 0.51 -10.05
C GLU A 62 -10.08 0.81 -9.03
N VAL A 63 -9.20 1.74 -9.39
CA VAL A 63 -8.16 2.24 -8.50
C VAL A 63 -8.69 3.47 -7.79
N ILE A 64 -8.88 3.35 -6.47
CA ILE A 64 -9.38 4.44 -5.64
C ILE A 64 -8.19 5.10 -4.93
N SER A 65 -7.97 6.38 -5.22
CA SER A 65 -6.99 7.23 -4.55
C SER A 65 -7.69 8.17 -3.57
N ASP A 66 -7.36 8.09 -2.29
CA ASP A 66 -7.94 8.88 -1.20
C ASP A 66 -6.84 9.68 -0.49
N TYR A 67 -6.97 11.00 -0.51
CA TYR A 67 -6.14 11.94 0.23
C TYR A 67 -6.95 12.49 1.41
N ARG A 68 -6.39 12.41 2.63
CA ARG A 68 -7.02 12.98 3.83
C ARG A 68 -6.01 13.73 4.67
N ARG A 69 -6.38 14.94 5.05
CA ARG A 69 -5.67 15.75 6.05
C ARG A 69 -6.45 15.75 7.36
N ARG A 70 -5.79 15.39 8.45
CA ARG A 70 -6.31 15.42 9.83
C ARG A 70 -5.38 16.26 10.70
N TYR A 71 -5.78 16.54 11.93
CA TYR A 71 -4.93 17.25 12.90
C TYR A 71 -3.63 16.48 13.21
N GLU A 72 -3.67 15.15 13.14
CA GLU A 72 -2.53 14.25 13.42
C GLU A 72 -1.54 14.13 12.25
N GLY A 73 -1.93 14.55 11.05
CA GLY A 73 -1.14 14.36 9.84
C GLY A 73 -1.97 14.12 8.59
N ILE A 74 -1.27 13.76 7.52
CA ILE A 74 -1.81 13.55 6.20
C ILE A 74 -1.68 12.06 5.84
N ARG A 75 -2.71 11.52 5.21
CA ARG A 75 -2.73 10.17 4.66
C ARG A 75 -3.01 10.22 3.18
N VAL A 76 -2.17 9.52 2.41
CA VAL A 76 -2.48 9.11 1.03
C VAL A 76 -2.74 7.62 1.03
N LYS A 77 -3.83 7.19 0.41
CA LYS A 77 -4.19 5.78 0.27
C LYS A 77 -4.54 5.48 -1.18
N HIS A 78 -3.96 4.42 -1.73
CA HIS A 78 -4.42 3.81 -2.96
C HIS A 78 -4.99 2.42 -2.66
N SER A 79 -6.14 2.11 -3.23
CA SER A 79 -6.83 0.85 -3.05
C SER A 79 -7.23 0.25 -4.39
N VAL A 80 -7.06 -1.07 -4.50
CA VAL A 80 -7.52 -1.86 -5.63
C VAL A 80 -8.13 -3.13 -5.05
N ASN A 81 -9.44 -3.31 -5.20
CA ASN A 81 -10.19 -4.37 -4.53
C ASN A 81 -9.93 -4.39 -3.00
N TYR A 82 -9.45 -5.53 -2.48
CA TYR A 82 -9.10 -5.70 -1.07
C TYR A 82 -7.65 -5.32 -0.74
N ASN A 83 -6.84 -5.01 -1.76
CA ASN A 83 -5.45 -4.62 -1.57
C ASN A 83 -5.38 -3.10 -1.39
N SER A 84 -4.45 -2.66 -0.53
CA SER A 84 -4.26 -1.22 -0.34
C SER A 84 -2.83 -0.90 0.02
N VAL A 85 -2.39 0.28 -0.41
CA VAL A 85 -1.15 0.92 0.05
C VAL A 85 -1.51 2.26 0.67
N LYS A 86 -0.90 2.58 1.81
CA LYS A 86 -1.15 3.79 2.59
C LYS A 86 0.17 4.40 2.97
N MET A 87 0.26 5.71 2.87
CA MET A 87 1.38 6.51 3.32
C MET A 87 0.86 7.55 4.31
N TYR A 88 1.57 7.74 5.42
CA TYR A 88 1.26 8.79 6.39
C TYR A 88 2.53 9.37 7.00
N ASN A 89 2.53 10.67 7.28
CA ASN A 89 3.47 11.24 8.24
C ASN A 89 2.96 10.93 9.65
N LYS A 90 3.89 10.56 10.52
CA LYS A 90 3.67 10.56 11.96
C LYS A 90 4.56 11.65 12.52
N SER A 91 3.97 12.77 12.92
CA SER A 91 4.66 13.83 13.65
C SER A 91 4.51 13.60 15.16
N GLY A 92 5.59 13.80 15.92
CA GLY A 92 5.71 13.47 17.34
C GLY A 92 7.19 13.31 17.73
N SER A 93 7.50 12.57 18.80
CA SER A 93 8.90 12.33 19.26
C SER A 93 9.78 11.60 18.24
N LEU A 94 9.19 11.03 17.20
CA LEU A 94 9.86 10.35 16.09
C LEU A 94 9.21 10.81 14.78
N CYS A 95 9.98 11.48 13.93
CA CYS A 95 9.54 11.94 12.61
C CYS A 95 9.64 10.78 11.62
N VAL A 96 8.51 10.16 11.31
CA VAL A 96 8.49 8.93 10.50
C VAL A 96 7.48 9.04 9.37
N LEU A 97 7.92 8.68 8.17
CA LEU A 97 7.05 8.37 7.04
C LEU A 97 6.82 6.87 7.04
N ARG A 98 5.57 6.44 7.25
CA ARG A 98 5.22 5.01 7.24
C ARG A 98 4.40 4.68 6.01
N GLN A 99 4.93 3.75 5.24
CA GLN A 99 4.22 3.11 4.14
C GLN A 99 3.70 1.76 4.62
N ARG A 100 2.42 1.49 4.45
CA ARG A 100 1.78 0.22 4.80
C ARG A 100 1.10 -0.35 3.57
N SER A 101 1.30 -1.64 3.32
CA SER A 101 0.64 -2.35 2.23
C SER A 101 -0.08 -3.58 2.77
N ILE A 102 -1.26 -3.84 2.23
CA ILE A 102 -2.08 -5.03 2.50
C ILE A 102 -2.26 -5.75 1.17
N ILE A 103 -1.88 -7.01 1.15
CA ILE A 103 -2.03 -7.90 0.00
C ILE A 103 -2.77 -9.15 0.48
N ARG A 104 -3.93 -9.41 -0.12
CA ARG A 104 -4.64 -10.68 0.04
C ARG A 104 -4.25 -11.64 -1.07
N GLY A 105 -3.87 -12.86 -0.69
CA GLY A 105 -3.59 -13.94 -1.62
C GLY A 105 -4.90 -14.61 -2.01
N THR A 106 -5.33 -14.49 -3.26
CA THR A 106 -6.40 -15.36 -3.75
C THR A 106 -5.80 -16.75 -3.93
N LEU A 107 -6.05 -17.66 -2.99
CA LEU A 107 -5.86 -19.08 -3.21
C LEU A 107 -6.74 -19.45 -4.42
N ARG A 108 -6.14 -19.53 -5.61
CA ARG A 108 -6.77 -20.28 -6.69
C ARG A 108 -6.78 -21.71 -6.19
N SER A 109 -7.96 -22.19 -5.82
CA SER A 109 -8.24 -23.59 -5.58
C SER A 109 -7.56 -24.39 -6.69
N PHE A 110 -6.53 -25.16 -6.33
CA PHE A 110 -6.10 -26.25 -7.18
C PHE A 110 -7.25 -27.27 -7.11
N GLU A 111 -8.19 -27.18 -8.05
CA GLU A 111 -9.02 -28.33 -8.38
C GLU A 111 -8.08 -29.39 -8.94
N SER A 112 -7.86 -30.46 -8.17
CA SER A 112 -7.19 -31.65 -8.63
C SER A 112 -8.10 -32.39 -9.62
N GLN A 113 -7.52 -32.72 -10.77
CA GLN A 113 -8.00 -33.79 -11.64
C GLN A 113 -7.97 -35.14 -10.93
#